data_AF-A0A9P7G4Q8-F1
#
_entry.id   AF-A0A9P7G4Q8-F1
#
_cell.length_a   1.000
_cell.length_b   1.000
_cell.length_c   1.000
_cell.angle_alpha   90.00
_cell.angle_beta   90.00
_cell.angle_gamma   90.00
#
_symmetry.space_group_name_H-M   'P 1'
#
loop_
_entity.id
_entity.type
_entity.pdbx_description
1 polymer ?
#
loop_
_entity_poly.entity_id
_entity_poly.type
_entity_poly.pdbx_seq_one_letter_code
_entity_poly.pdbx_strand_id
1 'polypeptide(L)'
;MLFPQLTGDSSSFGYTIPSNGDKQQFVIFAYGTTNPGSSDVNADLVQHFEYRTVYFDLTKNLTPATPATPATTSSGAKPTTSHAASSDDIPLLPYQRMIVAHAIFCVVGFLLFLPGGALLARYLRTYSPTWFTGHWAIQLVISGPTIVAGAALGVASVNKAGARHLDDSHKVNCPYS
;
A
#
# COMPACT_ATOMS: atom_id res chain seq x y z
N MET A 1 3.06 -25.83 15.73
CA MET A 1 2.52 -24.63 16.41
C MET A 1 1.18 -24.31 15.79
N LEU A 2 0.14 -24.12 16.60
CA LEU A 2 -1.24 -23.84 16.15
C LEU A 2 -1.31 -22.47 15.46
N PHE A 3 -1.91 -22.42 14.28
CA PHE A 3 -2.31 -21.17 13.64
C PHE A 3 -3.67 -20.74 14.20
N PRO A 4 -3.84 -19.50 14.69
CA PRO A 4 -5.14 -19.03 15.14
C PRO A 4 -6.06 -18.87 13.92
N GLN A 5 -7.17 -19.60 13.90
CA GLN A 5 -8.28 -19.34 12.98
C GLN A 5 -9.02 -18.10 13.49
N LEU A 6 -8.90 -17.00 12.75
CA LEU A 6 -9.47 -15.70 13.09
C LEU A 6 -10.97 -15.74 12.80
N THR A 7 -11.78 -16.06 13.81
CA THR A 7 -13.25 -16.03 13.70
C THR A 7 -13.79 -15.10 14.80
N GLY A 8 -14.15 -13.86 14.43
CA GLY A 8 -14.73 -12.84 15.33
C GLY A 8 -14.24 -11.41 15.05
N ASP A 9 -15.01 -10.40 15.49
CA ASP A 9 -14.76 -8.96 15.27
C ASP A 9 -13.51 -8.41 16.00
N SER A 10 -12.80 -9.23 16.76
CA SER A 10 -11.53 -8.87 17.40
C SER A 10 -10.57 -10.06 17.37
N SER A 11 -9.51 -9.89 16.60
CA SER A 11 -8.46 -10.90 16.42
C SER A 11 -7.25 -10.54 17.28
N SER A 12 -6.79 -11.45 18.13
CA SER A 12 -5.59 -11.26 18.97
C SER A 12 -4.46 -12.19 18.53
N PHE A 13 -3.23 -11.66 18.54
CA PHE A 13 -2.01 -12.42 18.27
C PHE A 13 -1.12 -12.39 19.51
N GLY A 14 -0.65 -13.57 19.93
CA GLY A 14 0.32 -13.71 21.01
C GLY A 14 1.71 -13.96 20.46
N TYR A 15 2.69 -13.19 20.92
CA TYR A 15 4.10 -13.35 20.59
C TYR A 15 4.95 -13.30 21.85
N THR A 16 6.00 -14.13 21.91
CA THR A 16 6.99 -14.07 22.98
C THR A 16 8.12 -13.15 22.56
N ILE A 17 8.36 -12.10 23.32
CA ILE A 17 9.47 -11.19 23.09
C ILE A 17 10.49 -11.35 24.23
N PRO A 18 11.75 -11.70 23.94
CA PRO A 18 12.77 -11.80 24.97
C PRO A 18 13.05 -10.42 25.59
N SER A 19 13.00 -10.34 26.91
CA SER A 19 13.40 -9.14 27.65
C SER A 19 14.92 -9.10 27.76
N ASN A 20 15.52 -8.01 27.29
CA ASN A 20 16.94 -7.72 27.38
C ASN A 20 17.27 -6.74 28.54
N GLY A 21 16.30 -6.48 29.43
CA GLY A 21 16.43 -5.53 30.54
C GLY A 21 16.03 -4.09 30.20
N ASP A 22 15.67 -3.81 28.95
CA ASP A 22 15.19 -2.48 28.55
C ASP A 22 13.76 -2.21 29.02
N LYS A 23 13.48 -0.94 29.31
CA LYS A 23 12.14 -0.48 29.74
C LYS A 23 11.18 -0.27 28.57
N GLN A 24 11.72 -0.16 27.37
CA GLN A 24 10.97 0.06 26.14
C GLN A 24 11.58 -0.79 25.04
N GLN A 25 10.73 -1.44 24.26
CA GLN A 25 11.15 -2.26 23.15
C GLN A 25 10.53 -1.79 21.86
N PHE A 26 11.37 -1.59 20.84
CA PHE A 26 10.90 -1.27 19.50
C PHE A 26 10.38 -2.54 18.81
N VAL A 27 9.14 -2.51 18.35
CA VAL A 27 8.48 -3.61 17.66
C VAL A 27 7.97 -3.12 16.31
N ILE A 28 8.28 -3.89 15.26
CA ILE A 28 7.66 -3.73 13.95
C ILE A 28 6.63 -4.84 13.81
N PHE A 29 5.40 -4.48 13.47
CA PHE A 29 4.38 -5.46 13.10
C PHE A 29 3.90 -5.19 11.68
N ALA A 30 3.54 -6.27 11.00
CA ALA A 30 2.92 -6.25 9.69
C ALA A 30 1.96 -7.43 9.57
N TYR A 31 0.84 -7.27 8.86
CA TYR A 31 -0.10 -8.37 8.61
C TYR A 31 -0.45 -8.49 7.13
N GLY A 32 -0.69 -9.74 6.74
CA GLY A 32 -1.02 -10.17 5.38
C GLY A 32 -2.27 -11.05 5.37
N THR A 33 -3.07 -11.01 4.31
CA THR A 33 -4.16 -12.00 4.12
C THR A 33 -3.64 -13.31 3.51
N THR A 34 -2.44 -13.30 2.94
CA THR A 34 -1.84 -14.46 2.29
C THR A 34 -0.89 -15.17 3.26
N ASN A 35 -1.20 -16.43 3.57
CA ASN A 35 -0.31 -17.29 4.35
C ASN A 35 0.87 -17.73 3.45
N PRO A 36 2.14 -17.63 3.92
CA PRO A 36 3.32 -18.02 3.13
C PRO A 36 3.44 -19.53 2.88
N GLY A 37 2.51 -20.36 3.36
CA GLY A 37 2.41 -21.79 3.08
C GLY A 37 3.45 -22.67 3.76
N SER A 38 4.56 -22.08 4.23
CA SER A 38 5.62 -22.74 4.98
C SER A 38 6.08 -21.90 6.17
N SER A 39 6.58 -22.57 7.22
CA SER A 39 7.27 -21.97 8.36
C SER A 39 8.79 -21.86 8.15
N ASP A 40 9.28 -22.20 6.96
CA ASP A 40 10.71 -22.10 6.63
C ASP A 40 11.16 -20.64 6.60
N VAL A 41 12.41 -20.41 7.01
CA VAL A 41 13.03 -19.07 6.97
C VAL A 41 13.09 -18.46 5.55
N ASN A 42 13.00 -19.30 4.53
CA ASN A 42 13.03 -18.92 3.11
C ASN A 42 11.65 -18.98 2.44
N ALA A 43 10.56 -19.07 3.19
CA ALA A 43 9.23 -19.05 2.59
C ALA A 43 8.99 -17.70 1.89
N ASP A 44 8.40 -17.73 0.69
CA ASP A 44 8.09 -16.52 -0.05
C ASP A 44 7.01 -15.70 0.68
N LEU A 45 7.40 -14.53 1.19
CA LEU A 45 6.49 -13.61 1.86
C LEU A 45 5.90 -12.63 0.85
N VAL A 46 4.58 -12.65 0.71
CA VAL A 46 3.84 -11.63 -0.06
C VAL A 46 3.83 -10.31 0.72
N GLN A 47 3.80 -9.19 0.00
CA GLN A 47 3.76 -7.84 0.60
C GLN A 47 2.58 -7.70 1.59
N HIS A 48 2.88 -7.16 2.77
CA HIS A 48 1.90 -6.91 3.83
C HIS A 48 0.88 -5.82 3.43
N PHE A 49 -0.33 -5.88 3.99
CA PHE A 49 -1.38 -4.88 3.75
C PHE A 49 -1.10 -3.59 4.52
N GLU A 50 -0.71 -3.74 5.78
CA GLU A 50 -0.35 -2.63 6.66
C GLU A 50 0.82 -3.05 7.53
N TYR A 51 1.70 -2.10 7.79
CA TYR A 51 2.81 -2.23 8.72
C TYR A 51 2.88 -0.98 9.58
N ARG A 52 3.33 -1.14 10.82
CA ARG A 52 3.57 -0.04 11.73
C ARG A 52 4.66 -0.39 12.72
N THR A 53 5.30 0.64 13.23
CA THR A 53 6.27 0.56 14.30
C THR A 53 5.65 1.06 15.60
N VAL A 54 5.86 0.34 16.69
CA VAL A 54 5.37 0.69 18.03
C VAL A 54 6.46 0.46 19.05
N TYR A 55 6.42 1.24 20.15
CA TYR A 55 7.26 0.98 21.32
C TYR A 55 6.40 0.30 22.38
N PHE A 56 6.80 -0.88 22.80
CA PHE A 56 6.16 -1.60 23.89
C PHE A 56 6.82 -1.18 25.21
N ASP A 57 6.06 -0.57 26.10
CA ASP A 57 6.53 -0.15 27.43
C ASP A 57 6.44 -1.33 28.40
N LEU A 58 7.61 -1.89 28.74
CA LEU A 58 7.75 -3.05 29.62
C LEU A 58 7.69 -2.67 31.11
N THR A 59 7.51 -1.40 31.45
CA THR A 59 7.38 -0.93 32.84
C THR A 59 5.95 -1.05 33.37
N LYS A 60 4.97 -1.34 32.51
CA LYS A 60 3.58 -1.48 32.90
C LYS A 60 3.34 -2.88 33.48
N ASN A 61 2.76 -2.92 34.68
CA ASN A 61 2.27 -4.18 35.26
C ASN A 61 1.20 -4.78 34.35
N LEU A 62 1.42 -5.99 33.87
CA LEU A 62 0.37 -6.80 33.26
C LEU A 62 -0.59 -7.21 34.37
N THR A 63 -1.82 -6.67 34.38
CA THR A 63 -2.90 -7.29 35.16
C THR A 63 -3.09 -8.71 34.61
N PRO A 64 -2.98 -9.77 35.43
CA PRO A 64 -3.19 -11.12 34.95
C PRO A 64 -4.59 -11.22 34.34
N ALA A 65 -4.66 -11.49 33.04
CA ALA A 65 -5.92 -11.90 32.45
C ALA A 65 -6.30 -13.25 33.08
N THR A 66 -7.49 -13.31 33.68
CA THR A 66 -8.07 -14.57 34.18
C THR A 66 -7.97 -15.64 33.08
N PRO A 67 -7.48 -16.86 33.37
CA PRO A 67 -7.31 -17.89 32.36
C PRO A 67 -8.66 -18.18 31.68
N ALA A 68 -8.75 -17.92 30.37
CA ALA A 68 -9.85 -18.46 29.58
C ALA A 68 -9.66 -19.98 29.47
N THR A 69 -10.70 -20.72 29.85
CA THR A 69 -10.78 -22.18 29.80
C THR A 69 -10.39 -22.70 28.40
N PRO A 70 -9.54 -23.74 28.28
CA PRO A 70 -9.13 -24.26 26.98
C PRO A 70 -10.32 -24.92 26.27
N ALA A 71 -10.64 -24.45 25.06
CA ALA A 71 -11.64 -25.05 24.20
C ALA A 71 -11.12 -26.38 23.64
N THR A 72 -11.96 -27.41 23.79
CA THR A 72 -11.74 -28.80 23.40
C THR A 72 -11.44 -28.98 21.91
N THR A 73 -10.44 -29.80 21.62
CA THR A 73 -9.97 -30.26 20.32
C THR A 73 -11.08 -30.94 19.50
N SER A 74 -11.40 -30.43 18.31
CA SER A 74 -12.16 -31.17 17.29
C SER A 74 -11.27 -31.44 16.08
N SER A 75 -11.00 -32.71 15.86
CA SER A 75 -10.26 -33.27 14.73
C SER A 75 -11.10 -33.15 13.45
N GLY A 76 -10.68 -32.30 12.51
CA GLY A 76 -11.26 -32.16 11.17
C GLY A 76 -10.23 -32.54 10.10
N ALA A 77 -10.60 -33.48 9.23
CA ALA A 77 -9.76 -34.15 8.26
C ALA A 77 -9.12 -33.24 7.19
N LYS A 78 -7.94 -33.64 6.74
CA LYS A 78 -7.11 -33.05 5.67
C LYS A 78 -7.81 -33.16 4.30
N PRO A 79 -8.04 -32.06 3.55
CA PRO A 79 -8.25 -32.14 2.12
C PRO A 79 -6.88 -32.06 1.43
N THR A 80 -6.54 -33.14 0.73
CA THR A 80 -5.48 -33.15 -0.30
C THR A 80 -5.98 -32.39 -1.52
N THR A 81 -5.36 -31.25 -1.85
CA THR A 81 -5.50 -30.60 -3.15
C THR A 81 -4.13 -30.40 -3.77
N SER A 82 -3.92 -31.17 -4.84
CA SER A 82 -2.81 -31.14 -5.77
C SER A 82 -2.61 -29.74 -6.37
N HIS A 83 -1.36 -29.29 -6.41
CA HIS A 83 -0.94 -28.09 -7.14
C HIS A 83 -1.22 -28.23 -8.63
N ALA A 84 -2.30 -27.61 -9.10
CA ALA A 84 -2.41 -27.15 -10.47
C ALA A 84 -2.04 -25.66 -10.46
N ALA A 85 -0.95 -25.31 -11.12
CA ALA A 85 -0.56 -23.93 -11.38
C ALA A 85 -1.61 -23.31 -12.31
N SER A 86 -2.62 -22.65 -11.76
CA SER A 86 -3.43 -21.68 -12.48
C SER A 86 -2.78 -20.31 -12.32
N SER A 87 -2.40 -19.72 -13.44
CA SER A 87 -2.09 -18.29 -13.55
C SER A 87 -3.40 -17.51 -13.34
N ASP A 88 -3.89 -17.50 -12.10
CA ASP A 88 -5.02 -16.66 -11.72
C ASP A 88 -4.50 -15.24 -11.53
N ASP A 89 -4.94 -14.33 -12.42
CA ASP A 89 -4.76 -12.89 -12.29
C ASP A 89 -5.15 -12.46 -10.87
N ILE A 90 -4.15 -12.24 -10.01
CA ILE A 90 -4.37 -11.72 -8.66
C ILE A 90 -5.10 -10.38 -8.83
N PRO A 91 -6.37 -10.24 -8.39
CA PRO A 91 -7.12 -9.02 -8.64
C PRO A 91 -6.42 -7.85 -7.96
N LEU A 92 -5.90 -6.91 -8.76
CA LEU A 92 -5.22 -5.72 -8.23
C LEU A 92 -6.18 -4.97 -7.29
N LEU A 93 -5.69 -4.59 -6.12
CA LEU A 93 -6.46 -3.81 -5.16
C LEU A 93 -6.93 -2.49 -5.80
N PRO A 94 -8.09 -1.94 -5.41
CA PRO A 94 -8.62 -0.72 -6.01
C PRO A 94 -7.64 0.46 -6.01
N TYR A 95 -6.78 0.60 -4.99
CA TYR A 95 -5.78 1.67 -4.95
C TYR A 95 -4.63 1.44 -5.96
N GLN A 96 -4.21 0.17 -6.16
CA GLN A 96 -3.14 -0.17 -7.12
C GLN A 96 -3.56 0.17 -8.55
N ARG A 97 -4.82 -0.12 -8.90
CA ARG A 97 -5.40 0.26 -10.20
C ARG A 97 -5.38 1.78 -10.41
N MET A 98 -5.62 2.56 -9.35
CA MET A 98 -5.60 4.01 -9.40
C MET A 98 -4.18 4.59 -9.53
N ILE A 99 -3.18 3.99 -8.87
CA ILE A 99 -1.76 4.37 -9.03
C ILE A 99 -1.28 4.07 -10.46
N VAL A 100 -1.64 2.91 -11.01
CA VAL A 100 -1.33 2.57 -12.41
C VAL A 100 -1.98 3.57 -13.36
N ALA A 101 -3.25 3.92 -13.13
CA ALA A 101 -3.93 4.94 -13.93
C ALA A 101 -3.25 6.33 -13.80
N HIS A 102 -2.88 6.77 -12.59
CA HIS A 102 -2.09 7.98 -12.37
C HIS A 102 -0.81 7.99 -13.20
N ALA A 103 -0.03 6.90 -13.14
CA ALA A 103 1.21 6.77 -13.88
C ALA A 103 1.00 6.89 -15.39
N ILE A 104 0.00 6.22 -15.96
CA ILE A 104 -0.30 6.27 -17.39
C ILE A 104 -0.64 7.71 -17.82
N PHE A 105 -1.56 8.37 -17.12
CA PHE A 105 -1.96 9.74 -17.46
C PHE A 105 -0.80 10.74 -17.31
N CYS A 106 0.02 10.60 -16.26
CA CYS A 106 1.21 11.44 -16.08
C CYS A 106 2.27 11.19 -17.15
N VAL A 107 2.53 9.93 -17.53
CA VAL A 107 3.51 9.63 -18.59
C VAL A 107 3.04 10.17 -19.93
N VAL A 108 1.78 9.91 -20.32
CA VAL A 108 1.24 10.42 -21.59
C VAL A 108 1.20 11.96 -21.59
N GLY A 109 0.76 12.58 -20.50
CA GLY A 109 0.69 14.04 -20.40
C GLY A 109 2.07 14.72 -20.39
N PHE A 110 2.96 14.32 -19.47
CA PHE A 110 4.25 14.99 -19.27
C PHE A 110 5.34 14.54 -20.25
N LEU A 111 5.40 13.26 -20.62
CA LEU A 111 6.49 12.72 -21.45
C LEU A 111 6.14 12.62 -22.93
N LEU A 112 4.86 12.63 -23.32
CA LEU A 112 4.47 12.59 -24.73
C LEU A 112 3.87 13.92 -25.19
N PHE A 113 2.77 14.36 -24.59
CA PHE A 113 2.05 15.52 -25.11
C PHE A 113 2.78 16.85 -24.90
N LEU A 114 3.33 17.12 -23.70
CA LEU A 114 4.10 18.35 -23.47
C LEU A 114 5.35 18.50 -24.38
N PRO A 115 6.27 17.52 -24.45
CA PRO A 115 7.41 17.60 -25.35
C PRO A 115 6.98 17.51 -26.82
N GLY A 116 5.95 16.73 -27.15
CA GLY A 116 5.39 16.66 -28.51
C GLY A 116 4.84 18.01 -28.98
N GLY A 117 4.12 18.73 -28.12
CA GLY A 117 3.64 20.09 -28.39
C GLY A 117 4.78 21.09 -28.56
N ALA A 118 5.85 20.96 -27.77
CA ALA A 118 7.06 21.77 -27.91
C ALA A 118 7.80 21.49 -29.23
N LEU A 119 7.92 20.22 -29.64
CA LEU A 119 8.50 19.82 -30.92
C LEU A 119 7.65 20.32 -32.09
N LEU A 120 6.32 20.20 -32.01
CA LEU A 120 5.43 20.74 -33.03
C LEU A 120 5.64 22.24 -33.22
N ALA A 121 5.74 23.01 -32.13
CA ALA A 121 6.07 24.44 -32.23
C ALA A 121 7.43 24.66 -32.86
N ARG A 122 8.44 23.86 -32.50
CA ARG A 122 9.80 23.98 -33.04
C ARG A 122 9.83 23.76 -34.56
N TYR A 123 9.14 22.74 -35.06
CA TYR A 123 9.15 22.43 -36.48
C TYR A 123 8.20 23.33 -37.28
N LEU A 124 6.96 23.54 -36.84
CA LEU A 124 5.96 24.23 -37.68
C LEU A 124 6.09 25.75 -37.66
N ARG A 125 6.81 26.35 -36.70
CA ARG A 125 6.98 27.80 -36.60
C ARG A 125 7.53 28.44 -37.88
N THR A 126 8.32 27.71 -38.67
CA THR A 126 8.91 28.21 -39.92
C THR A 126 8.09 27.91 -41.17
N TYR A 127 7.10 27.02 -41.09
CA TYR A 127 6.39 26.49 -42.28
C TYR A 127 4.89 26.76 -42.31
N SER A 128 4.26 27.03 -41.17
CA SER A 128 2.82 27.28 -41.10
C SER A 128 2.49 28.39 -40.11
N PRO A 129 1.60 29.35 -40.45
CA PRO A 129 1.12 30.35 -39.50
C PRO A 129 0.26 29.75 -38.38
N THR A 130 -0.26 28.53 -38.55
CA THR A 130 -1.10 27.85 -37.54
C THR A 130 -0.31 27.13 -36.45
N TRP A 131 1.03 27.24 -36.47
CA TRP A 131 1.92 26.60 -35.49
C TRP A 131 1.54 26.93 -34.04
N PHE A 132 1.12 28.18 -33.79
CA PHE A 132 0.79 28.64 -32.46
C PHE A 132 -0.50 27.99 -31.96
N THR A 133 -1.54 27.92 -32.81
CA THR A 133 -2.81 27.27 -32.47
C THR A 133 -2.61 25.79 -32.18
N GLY A 134 -1.81 25.10 -33.00
CA GLY A 134 -1.47 23.69 -32.77
C GLY A 134 -0.69 23.47 -31.47
N HIS A 135 0.32 24.31 -31.21
CA HIS A 135 1.09 24.26 -29.97
C HIS A 135 0.19 24.50 -28.75
N TRP A 136 -0.60 25.55 -28.78
CA TRP A 136 -1.52 25.91 -27.70
C TRP A 136 -2.54 24.80 -27.43
N ALA A 137 -3.11 24.21 -28.48
CA ALA A 137 -4.09 23.12 -28.34
C ALA A 137 -3.46 21.89 -27.68
N ILE A 138 -2.28 21.45 -28.12
CA ILE A 138 -1.62 20.28 -27.53
C ILE A 138 -1.19 20.56 -26.08
N GLN A 139 -0.62 21.74 -25.81
CA GLN A 139 -0.12 22.09 -24.48
C GLN A 139 -1.23 22.25 -23.45
N LEU A 140 -2.31 22.97 -23.79
CA LEU A 140 -3.31 23.37 -22.79
C LEU A 140 -4.63 22.60 -22.93
N VAL A 141 -5.10 22.35 -24.14
CA VAL A 141 -6.39 21.67 -24.37
C VAL A 141 -6.28 20.16 -24.19
N ILE A 142 -5.15 19.57 -24.59
CA ILE A 142 -4.93 18.12 -24.48
C ILE A 142 -4.12 17.78 -23.23
N SER A 143 -2.88 18.29 -23.11
CA SER A 143 -2.00 17.91 -21.99
C SER A 143 -2.57 18.34 -20.64
N GLY A 144 -3.16 19.54 -20.56
CA GLY A 144 -3.73 20.08 -19.33
C GLY A 144 -4.74 19.13 -18.66
N PRO A 145 -5.86 18.78 -19.32
CA PRO A 145 -6.84 17.84 -18.78
C PRO A 145 -6.26 16.46 -18.47
N THR A 146 -5.37 15.92 -19.31
CA THR A 146 -4.72 14.63 -19.08
C THR A 146 -3.89 14.65 -17.79
N ILE A 147 -3.08 15.69 -17.58
CA ILE A 147 -2.25 15.84 -16.38
C ILE A 147 -3.11 16.04 -15.13
N VAL A 148 -4.15 16.87 -15.21
CA VAL A 148 -5.07 17.11 -14.08
C VAL A 148 -5.79 15.82 -13.68
N ALA A 149 -6.28 15.03 -14.65
CA ALA A 149 -6.87 13.73 -14.38
C ALA A 149 -5.86 12.77 -13.72
N GLY A 150 -4.62 12.72 -14.23
CA GLY A 150 -3.53 11.95 -13.62
C GLY A 150 -3.29 12.34 -12.18
N ALA A 151 -3.11 13.64 -11.90
CA ALA A 151 -2.89 14.15 -10.54
C ALA A 151 -4.06 13.80 -9.60
N ALA A 152 -5.30 13.96 -10.03
CA ALA A 152 -6.48 13.62 -9.25
C ALA A 152 -6.55 12.12 -8.91
N LEU A 153 -6.20 11.25 -9.86
CA LEU A 153 -6.10 9.80 -9.63
C LEU A 153 -5.01 9.47 -8.59
N GLY A 154 -3.89 10.20 -8.61
CA GLY A 154 -2.82 10.08 -7.62
C GLY A 154 -3.33 10.37 -6.20
N VAL A 155 -3.98 11.52 -6.01
CA VAL A 155 -4.59 11.90 -4.72
C VAL A 155 -5.64 10.88 -4.27
N ALA A 156 -6.53 10.46 -5.18
CA ALA A 156 -7.56 9.48 -4.89
C ALA A 156 -6.98 8.12 -4.49
N SER A 157 -5.83 7.73 -5.05
CA SER A 157 -5.16 6.47 -4.74
C SER A 157 -4.60 6.46 -3.32
N VAL A 158 -4.01 7.58 -2.87
CA VAL A 158 -3.48 7.78 -1.52
C VAL A 158 -4.63 7.75 -0.51
N ASN A 159 -5.72 8.48 -0.78
CA ASN A 159 -6.90 8.49 0.07
C ASN A 159 -7.52 7.09 0.24
N LYS A 160 -7.56 6.29 -0.83
CA LYS A 160 -8.06 4.90 -0.77
C LYS A 160 -7.10 3.93 -0.08
N ALA A 161 -5.80 4.20 -0.11
CA ALA A 161 -4.80 3.38 0.57
C ALA A 161 -4.74 3.65 2.09
N GLY A 162 -5.51 4.62 2.61
CA GLY A 162 -5.41 5.05 4.02
C GLY A 162 -4.08 5.72 4.36
N ALA A 163 -3.27 6.05 3.34
CA ALA A 163 -2.00 6.72 3.49
C ALA A 163 -2.23 8.22 3.72
N ARG A 164 -1.53 8.80 4.68
CA ARG A 164 -1.56 10.24 4.99
C ARG A 164 -1.16 11.05 3.75
N HIS A 165 -2.00 11.97 3.30
CA HIS A 165 -1.70 12.90 2.21
C HIS A 165 -1.22 14.23 2.80
N LEU A 166 -0.04 14.72 2.39
CA LEU A 166 0.57 15.98 2.85
C LEU A 166 0.86 16.07 4.36
N ASP A 167 1.27 14.98 5.02
CA ASP A 167 1.81 15.08 6.38
C ASP A 167 3.28 15.49 6.36
N ASP A 168 3.46 16.79 6.12
CA ASP A 168 4.75 17.47 6.16
C ASP A 168 5.32 17.53 7.60
N SER A 169 6.63 17.76 7.67
CA SER A 169 7.50 17.80 8.84
C SER A 169 7.20 18.94 9.82
N HIS A 170 6.01 19.56 9.77
CA HIS A 170 5.56 20.59 10.69
C HIS A 170 4.71 20.06 11.87
N LYS A 171 4.68 18.73 12.09
CA LYS A 171 4.25 18.12 13.36
C LYS A 171 5.39 17.91 14.36
N VAL A 172 6.47 18.68 14.25
CA VAL A 172 7.50 18.79 15.31
C VAL A 172 7.01 19.79 16.36
N ASN A 173 6.00 19.39 17.14
CA ASN A 173 5.98 19.54 18.60
C ASN A 173 4.65 19.01 19.17
N CYS A 174 4.72 17.91 19.90
CA CYS A 174 3.78 17.62 21.00
C CYS A 174 4.33 18.33 22.26
N PRO A 175 3.50 18.68 23.28
CA PRO A 175 3.00 17.64 24.17
C PRO A 175 1.58 17.88 24.74
N TYR A 176 0.95 16.77 25.16
CA TYR A 176 -0.32 16.66 25.89
C TYR A 176 -1.61 16.76 25.07
N SER A 177 -2.19 15.59 24.78
CA SER A 177 -3.53 15.18 25.22
C SER A 177 -3.66 13.68 25.07
#